data_AF-A0A1J5QJA1-F1
#
_entry.id   AF-A0A1J5QJA1-F1
#
_cell.length_a   1.000
_cell.length_b   1.000
_cell.length_c   1.000
_cell.angle_alpha   90.00
_cell.angle_beta   90.00
_cell.angle_gamma   90.00
#
_symmetry.space_group_name_H-M   'P 1'
#
loop_
_entity.id
_entity.type
_entity.pdbx_description
1 polymer ?
#
loop_
_entity_poly.entity_id
_entity_poly.type
_entity_poly.pdbx_seq_one_letter_code
_entity_poly.pdbx_strand_id
1 'polypeptide(L)'
;MERGPGHAATLKIKPGTGPVLAQVDGQHRLGFLQGSPIEFAFMIFLGMSVNEEMEVFRVINGKAKGLSSSLLDFTEARLIGEDLAVEEPALYVALRLHEDPDSPWFRRLNLGGDNTVGTKRIASLRSMRVAVRRLIRSANWKPAPSASRIAALAIDFWRAVQFVLPQQWAVPRNHVIAKGIGVYALMSLAGVFIEEARGQNLEPDFDFFVARLSDFADHIDWSNNGPLHGFGGVSGADAALQLLLQVRSSAIGRFHTSYA
;
A
#
# COMPACT_ATOMS: atom_id res chain seq x y z
N MET A 1 -15.30 29.00 -31.94
CA MET A 1 -14.01 28.91 -31.23
C MET A 1 -12.93 29.44 -32.16
N GLU A 2 -12.10 30.34 -31.68
CA GLU A 2 -10.95 30.87 -32.42
C GLU A 2 -9.68 30.35 -31.75
N ARG A 3 -8.74 29.78 -32.51
CA ARG A 3 -7.43 29.40 -31.96
C ARG A 3 -6.57 30.66 -31.83
N GLY A 4 -6.01 30.87 -30.65
CA GLY A 4 -5.11 32.00 -30.38
C GLY A 4 -3.64 31.61 -30.63
N PRO A 5 -2.70 32.54 -30.45
CA PRO A 5 -1.28 32.23 -30.48
C PRO A 5 -0.90 31.22 -29.37
N GLY A 6 -0.03 30.26 -29.68
CA GLY A 6 0.40 29.20 -28.76
C GLY A 6 -0.60 28.04 -28.64
N HIS A 7 -0.73 27.48 -27.43
CA HIS A 7 -1.68 26.40 -27.08
C HIS A 7 -3.04 26.93 -26.56
N ALA A 8 -3.37 28.20 -26.86
CA ALA A 8 -4.56 28.86 -26.36
C ALA A 8 -5.72 28.82 -27.37
N ALA A 9 -6.96 28.77 -26.86
CA ALA A 9 -8.17 28.89 -27.65
C ALA A 9 -9.20 29.78 -26.95
N THR A 10 -9.97 30.54 -27.71
CA THR A 10 -11.05 31.40 -27.20
C THR A 10 -12.40 30.87 -27.65
N LEU A 11 -13.27 30.55 -26.69
CA LEU A 11 -14.68 30.26 -26.91
C LEU A 11 -15.50 31.52 -26.64
N LYS A 12 -16.14 32.06 -27.67
CA LYS A 12 -17.07 33.20 -27.56
C LYS A 12 -18.49 32.67 -27.54
N ILE A 13 -19.24 32.98 -26.47
CA ILE A 13 -20.65 32.62 -26.32
C ILE A 13 -21.48 33.88 -26.61
N LYS A 14 -22.43 33.79 -27.55
CA LYS A 14 -23.36 34.89 -27.82
C LYS A 14 -24.42 34.93 -26.70
N PRO A 15 -24.63 36.08 -26.04
CA PRO A 15 -25.74 36.22 -25.10
C PRO A 15 -27.09 36.02 -25.80
N GLY A 16 -28.07 35.44 -25.10
CA GLY A 16 -29.46 35.35 -25.57
C GLY A 16 -29.80 34.16 -26.47
N THR A 17 -28.87 33.25 -26.76
CA THR A 17 -29.11 32.06 -27.62
C THR A 17 -29.66 30.84 -26.88
N GLY A 18 -30.17 31.01 -25.65
CA GLY A 18 -30.55 29.89 -24.78
C GLY A 18 -29.34 29.16 -24.16
N PRO A 19 -29.56 27.98 -23.55
CA PRO A 19 -28.48 27.17 -22.97
C PRO A 19 -27.50 26.70 -24.06
N VAL A 20 -26.22 27.06 -23.93
CA VAL A 20 -25.17 26.71 -24.91
C VAL A 20 -24.10 25.77 -24.34
N LEU A 21 -24.17 25.50 -23.03
CA LEU A 21 -23.28 24.59 -22.31
C LEU A 21 -24.15 23.68 -21.45
N ALA A 22 -23.84 22.40 -21.49
CA ALA A 22 -24.40 21.41 -20.58
C ALA A 22 -23.31 20.93 -19.63
N GLN A 23 -23.66 20.85 -18.35
CA GLN A 23 -22.77 20.30 -17.34
C GLN A 23 -22.96 18.78 -17.27
N VAL A 24 -21.90 18.04 -17.55
CA VAL A 24 -21.92 16.57 -17.54
C VAL A 24 -21.37 15.94 -16.24
N ASP A 25 -20.59 16.68 -15.45
CA ASP A 25 -20.04 16.26 -14.15
C ASP A 25 -19.57 17.50 -13.34
N GLY A 26 -19.22 17.31 -12.06
CA GLY A 26 -18.60 18.31 -11.20
C GLY A 26 -19.58 19.27 -10.53
N GLN A 27 -20.88 18.96 -10.51
CA GLN A 27 -21.94 19.83 -9.97
C GLN A 27 -21.71 20.19 -8.51
N HIS A 28 -21.26 19.24 -7.70
CA HIS A 28 -20.91 19.50 -6.31
C HIS A 28 -19.74 20.48 -6.20
N ARG A 29 -18.68 20.28 -7.01
CA ARG A 29 -17.48 21.12 -6.98
C ARG A 29 -17.77 22.54 -7.46
N LEU A 30 -18.53 22.70 -8.55
CA LEU A 30 -18.95 24.02 -9.02
C LEU A 30 -19.86 24.73 -8.02
N GLY A 31 -20.75 24.00 -7.34
CA GLY A 31 -21.58 24.55 -6.25
C GLY A 31 -20.73 25.08 -5.09
N PHE A 32 -19.72 24.32 -4.65
CA PHE A 32 -18.82 24.76 -3.57
C PHE A 32 -17.90 25.93 -3.97
N LEU A 33 -17.53 26.00 -5.25
CA LEU A 33 -16.70 27.09 -5.79
C LEU A 33 -17.53 28.29 -6.26
N GLN A 34 -18.84 28.30 -6.03
CA GLN A 34 -19.71 29.37 -6.47
C GLN A 34 -19.34 30.69 -5.76
N GLY A 35 -18.78 31.64 -6.51
CA GLY A 35 -18.28 32.91 -5.97
C GLY A 35 -16.85 32.87 -5.44
N SER A 36 -16.16 31.72 -5.52
CA SER A 36 -14.75 31.60 -5.17
C SER A 36 -13.86 32.22 -6.26
N PRO A 37 -12.79 32.95 -5.91
CA PRO A 37 -11.80 33.44 -6.88
C PRO A 37 -10.83 32.35 -7.37
N ILE A 38 -10.96 31.12 -6.86
CA ILE A 38 -10.06 30.02 -7.20
C ILE A 38 -10.30 29.59 -8.65
N GLU A 39 -9.25 29.72 -9.47
CA GLU A 39 -9.21 29.17 -10.82
C GLU A 39 -9.22 27.64 -10.76
N PHE A 40 -9.95 27.00 -11.67
CA PHE A 40 -9.99 25.55 -11.77
C PHE A 40 -9.81 25.10 -13.21
N ALA A 41 -9.12 23.96 -13.37
CA ALA A 41 -9.00 23.31 -14.65
C ALA A 41 -10.34 22.64 -15.03
N PHE A 42 -10.76 22.83 -16.27
CA PHE A 42 -11.95 22.21 -16.82
C PHE A 42 -11.67 21.67 -18.22
N MET A 43 -12.55 20.79 -18.69
CA MET A 43 -12.51 20.21 -20.03
C MET A 43 -13.88 20.42 -20.68
N ILE A 44 -13.89 20.84 -21.95
CA ILE A 44 -15.12 21.01 -22.74
C ILE A 44 -15.03 20.12 -23.97
N PHE A 45 -16.11 19.36 -24.22
CA PHE A 45 -16.34 18.69 -25.49
C PHE A 45 -17.20 19.58 -26.38
N LEU A 46 -16.76 19.80 -27.61
CA LEU A 46 -17.45 20.68 -28.57
C LEU A 46 -18.20 19.84 -29.61
N GLY A 47 -19.42 20.26 -29.93
CA GLY A 47 -20.21 19.67 -31.02
C GLY A 47 -20.83 18.31 -30.71
N MET A 48 -20.98 17.95 -29.44
CA MET A 48 -21.66 16.71 -29.05
C MET A 48 -23.15 16.79 -29.38
N SER A 49 -23.68 15.69 -29.90
CA SER A 49 -25.12 15.42 -29.91
C SER A 49 -25.64 15.13 -28.50
N VAL A 50 -26.95 15.27 -28.29
CA VAL A 50 -27.61 14.95 -27.02
C VAL A 50 -27.34 13.50 -26.59
N ASN A 51 -27.26 12.57 -27.55
CA ASN A 51 -26.97 11.16 -27.24
C ASN A 51 -25.53 10.97 -26.72
N GLU A 52 -24.54 11.63 -27.33
CA GLU A 52 -23.15 11.59 -26.89
C GLU A 52 -22.99 12.25 -25.52
N GLU A 53 -23.67 13.38 -25.28
CA GLU A 53 -23.70 14.04 -23.97
C GLU A 53 -24.24 13.10 -22.88
N MET A 54 -25.37 12.44 -23.14
CA MET A 54 -25.96 11.47 -22.21
C MET A 54 -25.07 10.24 -21.98
N GLU A 55 -24.30 9.81 -22.98
CA GLU A 55 -23.35 8.72 -22.85
C GLU A 55 -22.16 9.13 -21.97
N VAL A 56 -21.57 10.30 -22.24
CA VAL A 56 -20.49 10.87 -21.41
C VAL A 56 -20.95 11.05 -19.96
N PHE A 57 -22.14 11.62 -19.75
CA PHE A 57 -22.75 11.74 -18.43
C PHE A 57 -22.88 10.37 -17.74
N ARG A 58 -23.41 9.35 -18.43
CA ARG A 58 -23.57 8.00 -17.88
C ARG A 58 -22.25 7.30 -17.61
N VAL A 59 -21.23 7.49 -18.45
CA VAL A 59 -19.91 6.89 -18.26
C VAL A 59 -19.19 7.53 -17.08
N ILE A 60 -19.19 8.86 -16.99
CA ILE A 60 -18.54 9.58 -15.88
C ILE A 60 -19.27 9.26 -14.58
N ASN A 61 -20.60 9.45 -14.51
CA ASN A 61 -21.33 9.29 -13.26
C ASN A 61 -21.63 7.82 -12.90
N GLY A 62 -21.67 6.91 -13.89
CA GLY A 62 -22.04 5.51 -13.70
C GLY A 62 -20.88 4.51 -13.76
N LYS A 63 -19.75 4.85 -14.39
CA LYS A 63 -18.57 3.97 -14.52
C LYS A 63 -17.30 4.55 -13.90
N ALA A 64 -17.26 5.82 -13.47
CA ALA A 64 -16.10 6.33 -12.75
C ALA A 64 -15.92 5.55 -11.45
N LYS A 65 -15.00 4.60 -11.50
CA LYS A 65 -14.49 3.91 -10.32
C LYS A 65 -13.89 4.98 -9.43
N GLY A 66 -14.34 5.07 -8.18
CA GLY A 66 -13.69 5.93 -7.19
C GLY A 66 -12.18 5.67 -7.19
N LEU A 67 -11.39 6.71 -6.95
CA LEU A 67 -9.94 6.59 -6.87
C LEU A 67 -9.59 5.46 -5.90
N SER A 68 -8.74 4.52 -6.34
CA SER A 68 -8.32 3.43 -5.46
C SER A 68 -7.64 4.00 -4.21
N SER A 69 -7.81 3.36 -3.04
CA SER A 69 -7.18 3.84 -1.80
C SER A 69 -5.65 3.97 -1.91
N SER A 70 -4.99 3.11 -2.69
CA SER A 70 -3.55 3.25 -2.97
C SER A 70 -3.21 4.51 -3.77
N LEU A 71 -4.07 4.91 -4.71
CA LEU A 71 -3.87 6.13 -5.51
C LEU A 71 -4.12 7.37 -4.64
N LEU A 72 -5.08 7.29 -3.71
CA LEU A 72 -5.28 8.32 -2.69
C LEU A 72 -4.06 8.42 -1.76
N ASP A 73 -3.58 7.30 -1.22
CA ASP A 73 -2.38 7.26 -0.37
C ASP A 73 -1.15 7.83 -1.11
N PHE A 74 -0.97 7.49 -2.40
CA PHE A 74 0.14 8.01 -3.20
C PHE A 74 0.02 9.52 -3.47
N THR A 75 -1.20 10.01 -3.71
CA THR A 75 -1.45 11.44 -3.92
C THR A 75 -1.26 12.22 -2.61
N GLU A 76 -1.76 11.70 -1.49
CA GLU A 76 -1.56 12.22 -0.13
C GLU A 76 -0.06 12.39 0.16
N ALA A 77 0.75 11.36 -0.11
CA ALA A 77 2.20 11.44 0.08
C ALA A 77 2.85 12.59 -0.70
N ARG A 78 2.44 12.80 -1.96
CA ARG A 78 2.96 13.89 -2.79
C ARG A 78 2.52 15.28 -2.32
N LEU A 79 1.35 15.38 -1.70
CA LEU A 79 0.82 16.63 -1.16
C LEU A 79 1.54 17.03 0.13
N ILE A 80 1.82 16.06 1.01
CA ILE A 80 2.57 16.30 2.25
C ILE A 80 4.04 16.62 1.95
N GLY A 81 4.65 15.94 0.97
CA GLY A 81 6.01 16.24 0.53
C GLY A 81 7.07 15.90 1.58
N GLU A 82 7.88 16.89 1.96
CA GLU A 82 9.06 16.69 2.83
C GLU A 82 8.69 16.27 4.26
N ASP A 83 7.52 16.67 4.75
CA ASP A 83 7.05 16.38 6.10
C ASP A 83 6.44 14.97 6.24
N LEU A 84 6.40 14.19 5.17
CA LEU A 84 5.74 12.87 5.13
C LEU A 84 6.27 11.90 6.20
N ALA A 85 7.57 11.95 6.46
CA ALA A 85 8.22 11.11 7.47
C ALA A 85 7.71 11.40 8.89
N VAL A 86 7.25 12.61 9.15
CA VAL A 86 6.75 13.07 10.45
C VAL A 86 5.24 12.91 10.54
N GLU A 87 4.50 13.35 9.52
CA GLU A 87 3.03 13.34 9.54
C GLU A 87 2.44 11.94 9.34
N GLU A 88 2.98 11.17 8.40
CA GLU A 88 2.48 9.83 8.07
C GLU A 88 3.64 8.81 7.96
N PRO A 89 4.31 8.50 9.09
CA PRO A 89 5.50 7.65 9.13
C PRO A 89 5.27 6.26 8.52
N ALA A 90 4.05 5.72 8.65
CA ALA A 90 3.71 4.42 8.06
C ALA A 90 3.61 4.45 6.53
N LEU A 91 3.13 5.56 5.96
CA LEU A 91 3.08 5.77 4.51
C LEU A 91 4.48 6.02 3.96
N TYR A 92 5.28 6.82 4.67
CA TYR A 92 6.70 7.02 4.35
C TYR A 92 7.45 5.68 4.23
N VAL A 93 7.37 4.82 5.25
CA VAL A 93 8.04 3.51 5.23
C VAL A 93 7.53 2.62 4.09
N ALA A 94 6.21 2.62 3.83
CA ALA A 94 5.65 1.84 2.73
C ALA A 94 6.16 2.30 1.35
N LEU A 95 6.35 3.61 1.15
CA LEU A 95 6.97 4.16 -0.06
C LEU A 95 8.46 3.87 -0.14
N ARG A 96 9.20 3.97 0.98
CA ARG A 96 10.61 3.56 1.02
C ARG A 96 10.80 2.10 0.62
N LEU A 97 9.93 1.18 1.05
CA LEU A 97 9.92 -0.21 0.58
C LEU A 97 9.66 -0.33 -0.93
N HIS A 98 8.86 0.57 -1.53
CA HIS A 98 8.63 0.60 -2.97
C HIS A 98 9.80 1.19 -3.76
N GLU A 99 10.50 2.17 -3.21
CA GLU A 99 11.43 3.03 -3.93
C GLU A 99 12.90 2.67 -3.72
N ASP A 100 13.23 2.00 -2.62
CA ASP A 100 14.59 1.61 -2.31
C ASP A 100 15.05 0.39 -3.15
N PRO A 101 16.13 0.48 -3.94
CA PRO A 101 16.65 -0.63 -4.73
C PRO A 101 17.04 -1.87 -3.91
N ASP A 102 17.42 -1.70 -2.65
CA ASP A 102 17.78 -2.81 -1.75
C ASP A 102 16.54 -3.49 -1.15
N SER A 103 15.36 -2.89 -1.32
CA SER A 103 14.11 -3.50 -0.87
C SER A 103 13.66 -4.62 -1.80
N PRO A 104 13.28 -5.80 -1.28
CA PRO A 104 12.64 -6.83 -2.08
C PRO A 104 11.31 -6.39 -2.72
N TRP A 105 10.73 -5.29 -2.24
CA TRP A 105 9.51 -4.66 -2.73
C TRP A 105 9.74 -3.57 -3.79
N PHE A 106 10.99 -3.32 -4.19
CA PHE A 106 11.36 -2.28 -5.16
C PHE A 106 10.49 -2.36 -6.43
N ARG A 107 9.68 -1.31 -6.66
CA ARG A 107 8.72 -1.18 -7.78
C ARG A 107 7.70 -2.31 -7.90
N ARG A 108 7.40 -3.04 -6.81
CA ARG A 108 6.47 -4.19 -6.82
C ARG A 108 5.11 -3.90 -6.20
N LEU A 109 5.00 -2.91 -5.32
CA LEU A 109 3.72 -2.53 -4.72
C LEU A 109 2.78 -1.91 -5.76
N ASN A 110 1.50 -2.29 -5.70
CA ASN A 110 0.47 -1.66 -6.53
C ASN A 110 0.06 -0.29 -5.96
N LEU A 111 0.45 0.78 -6.63
CA LEU A 111 0.15 2.18 -6.27
C LEU A 111 -1.26 2.64 -6.70
N GLY A 112 -2.05 1.79 -7.35
CA GLY A 112 -3.33 2.17 -7.97
C GLY A 112 -3.22 2.48 -9.46
N GLY A 113 -4.32 2.94 -10.07
CA GLY A 113 -4.43 3.20 -11.53
C GLY A 113 -4.78 1.97 -12.38
N ASP A 114 -4.84 2.14 -13.71
CA ASP A 114 -5.16 1.11 -14.72
C ASP A 114 -4.04 0.08 -14.92
N ASN A 115 -3.36 -0.29 -13.86
CA ASN A 115 -2.41 -1.39 -13.93
C ASN A 115 -3.19 -2.70 -13.89
N THR A 116 -3.12 -3.46 -14.99
CA THR A 116 -3.51 -4.87 -15.14
C THR A 116 -2.64 -5.80 -14.26
N VAL A 117 -2.40 -5.44 -12.98
CA VAL A 117 -1.65 -6.24 -11.98
C VAL A 117 -2.49 -7.38 -11.40
N GLY A 118 -3.70 -7.60 -11.91
CA GLY A 118 -4.52 -8.77 -11.57
C GLY A 118 -3.75 -10.09 -11.74
N THR A 119 -2.70 -10.09 -12.56
CA THR A 119 -1.84 -11.24 -12.78
C THR A 119 -0.86 -11.50 -11.64
N LYS A 120 -0.23 -10.56 -10.94
CA LYS A 120 0.86 -10.92 -9.99
C LYS A 120 0.43 -11.16 -8.53
N ARG A 121 -0.80 -10.79 -8.12
CA ARG A 121 -1.33 -10.90 -6.72
C ARG A 121 -0.29 -10.48 -5.66
N ILE A 122 0.29 -9.29 -5.84
CA ILE A 122 1.25 -8.67 -4.91
C ILE A 122 0.52 -7.61 -4.08
N ALA A 123 0.98 -7.35 -2.85
CA ALA A 123 0.43 -6.33 -1.97
C ALA A 123 0.37 -4.94 -2.63
N SER A 124 -0.66 -4.17 -2.25
CA SER A 124 -0.85 -2.79 -2.67
C SER A 124 -0.11 -1.82 -1.72
N LEU A 125 0.08 -0.56 -2.13
CA LEU A 125 0.60 0.49 -1.24
C LEU A 125 -0.26 0.58 0.04
N ARG A 126 -1.59 0.57 -0.12
CA ARG A 126 -2.52 0.61 1.01
C ARG A 126 -2.31 -0.55 1.97
N SER A 127 -2.15 -1.76 1.43
CA SER A 127 -1.87 -2.94 2.24
C SER A 127 -0.55 -2.77 2.99
N MET A 128 0.51 -2.30 2.32
CA MET A 128 1.79 -2.09 2.99
C MET A 128 1.72 -1.02 4.08
N ARG A 129 1.03 0.12 3.84
CA ARG A 129 0.79 1.16 4.87
C ARG A 129 0.14 0.56 6.12
N VAL A 130 -0.87 -0.29 5.95
CA VAL A 130 -1.53 -1.00 7.07
C VAL A 130 -0.54 -1.94 7.76
N ALA A 131 0.24 -2.71 7.01
CA ALA A 131 1.21 -3.65 7.56
C ALA A 131 2.29 -2.95 8.39
N VAL A 132 2.80 -1.80 7.92
CA VAL A 132 3.74 -0.97 8.69
C VAL A 132 3.12 -0.48 9.99
N ARG A 133 1.86 -0.04 9.99
CA ARG A 133 1.17 0.34 11.25
C ARG A 133 1.12 -0.83 12.24
N ARG A 134 0.99 -2.06 11.74
CA ARG A 134 1.04 -3.26 12.59
C ARG A 134 2.45 -3.52 13.14
N LEU A 135 3.49 -3.36 12.32
CA LEU A 135 4.88 -3.43 12.79
C LEU A 135 5.13 -2.43 13.92
N ILE A 136 4.79 -1.14 13.70
CA ILE A 136 5.01 -0.08 14.70
C ILE A 136 4.30 -0.40 16.01
N ARG A 137 3.05 -0.91 15.93
CA ARG A 137 2.28 -1.32 17.10
C ARG A 137 2.94 -2.49 17.82
N SER A 138 3.33 -3.54 17.10
CA SER A 138 3.93 -4.75 17.67
C SER A 138 5.35 -4.53 18.20
N ALA A 139 6.10 -3.56 17.68
CA ALA A 139 7.43 -3.20 18.18
C ALA A 139 7.40 -2.45 19.54
N ASN A 140 6.24 -1.94 19.93
CA ASN A 140 5.97 -1.35 21.25
C ASN A 140 7.06 -0.34 21.69
N TRP A 141 7.47 0.53 20.78
CA TRP A 141 8.50 1.54 21.07
C TRP A 141 8.01 2.63 22.01
N LYS A 142 8.90 3.05 22.92
CA LYS A 142 8.67 4.14 23.89
C LYS A 142 9.99 4.87 24.14
N PRO A 143 10.29 5.99 23.46
CA PRO A 143 9.59 6.60 22.30
C PRO A 143 9.83 5.84 20.99
N ALA A 144 9.04 6.14 19.96
CA ALA A 144 9.23 5.59 18.61
C ALA A 144 10.49 6.16 17.92
N PRO A 145 11.24 5.34 17.16
CA PRO A 145 12.35 5.82 16.35
C PRO A 145 11.85 6.61 15.13
N SER A 146 12.76 7.27 14.43
CA SER A 146 12.44 8.00 13.20
C SER A 146 11.88 7.07 12.11
N ALA A 147 11.03 7.60 11.23
CA ALA A 147 10.47 6.83 10.13
C ALA A 147 11.54 6.23 9.21
N SER A 148 12.68 6.91 9.03
CA SER A 148 13.84 6.38 8.30
C SER A 148 14.47 5.16 8.98
N ARG A 149 14.58 5.13 10.31
CA ARG A 149 15.06 3.93 11.03
C ARG A 149 14.05 2.79 10.92
N ILE A 150 12.76 3.08 11.01
CA ILE A 150 11.69 2.08 10.80
C ILE A 150 11.77 1.52 9.38
N ALA A 151 12.03 2.36 8.37
CA ALA A 151 12.19 1.93 6.99
C ALA A 151 13.40 1.01 6.80
N ALA A 152 14.55 1.36 7.39
CA ALA A 152 15.74 0.50 7.34
C ALA A 152 15.47 -0.89 7.96
N LEU A 153 14.85 -0.93 9.14
CA LEU A 153 14.48 -2.20 9.79
C LEU A 153 13.48 -3.02 8.96
N ALA A 154 12.50 -2.36 8.34
CA ALA A 154 11.54 -3.04 7.47
C ALA A 154 12.21 -3.59 6.21
N ILE A 155 13.18 -2.88 5.62
CA ILE A 155 13.96 -3.35 4.48
C ILE A 155 14.77 -4.58 4.87
N ASP A 156 15.52 -4.52 5.97
CA ASP A 156 16.32 -5.65 6.45
C ASP A 156 15.46 -6.88 6.77
N PHE A 157 14.30 -6.68 7.40
CA PHE A 157 13.36 -7.75 7.66
C PHE A 157 12.86 -8.40 6.36
N TRP A 158 12.46 -7.62 5.36
CA TRP A 158 11.99 -8.19 4.09
C TRP A 158 13.12 -8.86 3.31
N ARG A 159 14.35 -8.34 3.37
CA ARG A 159 15.54 -8.99 2.80
C ARG A 159 15.74 -10.36 3.47
N ALA A 160 15.61 -10.44 4.79
CA ALA A 160 15.68 -11.70 5.52
C ALA A 160 14.55 -12.67 5.11
N VAL A 161 13.31 -12.19 4.94
CA VAL A 161 12.21 -13.02 4.43
C VAL A 161 12.53 -13.56 3.03
N GLN A 162 13.03 -12.74 2.12
CA GLN A 162 13.44 -13.19 0.78
C GLN A 162 14.59 -14.20 0.83
N PHE A 163 15.53 -14.02 1.77
CA PHE A 163 16.67 -14.89 1.94
C PHE A 163 16.29 -16.27 2.51
N VAL A 164 15.42 -16.30 3.53
CA VAL A 164 15.00 -17.54 4.21
C VAL A 164 13.91 -18.28 3.42
N LEU A 165 13.06 -17.57 2.69
CA LEU A 165 11.95 -18.13 1.91
C LEU A 165 12.05 -17.80 0.40
N PRO A 166 13.18 -18.10 -0.26
CA PRO A 166 13.45 -17.61 -1.61
C PRO A 166 12.49 -18.22 -2.64
N GLN A 167 12.12 -19.49 -2.48
CA GLN A 167 11.21 -20.19 -3.39
C GLN A 167 9.78 -19.64 -3.28
N GLN A 168 9.32 -19.44 -2.05
CA GLN A 168 7.98 -18.93 -1.77
C GLN A 168 7.86 -17.47 -2.21
N TRP A 169 8.92 -16.68 -2.05
CA TRP A 169 9.02 -15.30 -2.52
C TRP A 169 9.00 -15.19 -4.05
N ALA A 170 9.70 -16.09 -4.74
CA ALA A 170 9.77 -16.13 -6.21
C ALA A 170 8.42 -16.48 -6.85
N VAL A 171 7.54 -17.22 -6.16
CA VAL A 171 6.23 -17.68 -6.67
C VAL A 171 5.08 -17.11 -5.82
N PRO A 172 4.86 -15.78 -5.81
CA PRO A 172 3.89 -15.13 -4.92
C PRO A 172 2.43 -15.48 -5.23
N ARG A 173 2.15 -16.06 -6.40
CA ARG A 173 0.79 -16.56 -6.74
C ARG A 173 0.39 -17.75 -5.87
N ASN A 174 1.34 -18.65 -5.58
CA ASN A 174 1.08 -19.92 -4.91
C ASN A 174 1.29 -19.85 -3.41
N HIS A 175 1.88 -18.75 -2.93
CA HIS A 175 2.23 -18.56 -1.52
C HIS A 175 1.57 -17.31 -0.94
N VAL A 176 1.42 -17.27 0.38
CA VAL A 176 0.73 -16.17 1.07
C VAL A 176 1.64 -15.00 1.44
N ILE A 177 2.97 -15.17 1.38
CA ILE A 177 3.99 -14.22 1.87
C ILE A 177 3.79 -12.81 1.31
N ALA A 178 3.56 -12.68 0.00
CA ALA A 178 3.42 -11.39 -0.68
C ALA A 178 1.97 -10.88 -0.76
N LYS A 179 1.02 -11.57 -0.12
CA LYS A 179 -0.41 -11.25 -0.11
C LYS A 179 -0.78 -10.53 1.18
N GLY A 180 -1.94 -9.85 1.18
CA GLY A 180 -2.37 -9.03 2.32
C GLY A 180 -2.22 -9.72 3.67
N ILE A 181 -2.71 -10.96 3.79
CA ILE A 181 -2.63 -11.71 5.05
C ILE A 181 -1.18 -12.01 5.49
N GLY A 182 -0.34 -12.50 4.58
CA GLY A 182 1.05 -12.82 4.88
C GLY A 182 1.87 -11.57 5.18
N VAL A 183 1.68 -10.50 4.42
CA VAL A 183 2.32 -9.20 4.65
C VAL A 183 1.92 -8.63 6.01
N TYR A 184 0.66 -8.75 6.41
CA TYR A 184 0.21 -8.25 7.72
C TYR A 184 0.77 -9.06 8.88
N ALA A 185 0.78 -10.38 8.76
CA ALA A 185 1.30 -11.28 9.79
C ALA A 185 2.82 -11.13 9.95
N LEU A 186 3.56 -11.11 8.83
CA LEU A 186 5.01 -10.97 8.83
C LEU A 186 5.46 -9.60 9.36
N MET A 187 4.77 -8.51 9.01
CA MET A 187 5.11 -7.19 9.56
C MET A 187 4.79 -7.07 11.06
N SER A 188 3.71 -7.69 11.54
CA SER A 188 3.48 -7.83 12.99
C SER A 188 4.59 -8.64 13.66
N LEU A 189 5.00 -9.75 13.05
CA LEU A 189 6.08 -10.59 13.57
C LEU A 189 7.42 -9.85 13.62
N ALA A 190 7.74 -9.04 12.60
CA ALA A 190 8.90 -8.16 12.63
C ALA A 190 8.88 -7.24 13.86
N GLY A 191 7.71 -6.67 14.19
CA GLY A 191 7.54 -5.88 15.41
C GLY A 191 7.84 -6.68 16.67
N VAL A 192 7.34 -7.91 16.78
CA VAL A 192 7.65 -8.81 17.92
C VAL A 192 9.16 -9.06 18.03
N PHE A 193 9.84 -9.37 16.92
CA PHE A 193 11.30 -9.57 16.94
C PHE A 193 12.07 -8.32 17.35
N ILE A 194 11.63 -7.13 16.93
CA ILE A 194 12.23 -5.86 17.34
C ILE A 194 12.02 -5.62 18.84
N GLU A 195 10.82 -5.92 19.37
CA GLU A 195 10.55 -5.80 20.81
C GLU A 195 11.45 -6.75 21.63
N GLU A 196 11.60 -8.00 21.18
CA GLU A 196 12.48 -8.98 21.81
C GLU A 196 13.96 -8.56 21.78
N ALA A 197 14.44 -8.05 20.64
CA ALA A 197 15.80 -7.55 20.50
C ALA A 197 16.09 -6.43 21.51
N ARG A 198 15.16 -5.47 21.62
CA ARG A 198 15.27 -4.38 22.59
C ARG A 198 15.28 -4.87 24.03
N GLY A 199 14.47 -5.88 24.37
CA GLY A 199 14.51 -6.52 25.69
C GLY A 199 15.85 -7.17 26.03
N GLN A 200 16.66 -7.47 25.01
CA GLN A 200 17.99 -8.08 25.12
C GLN A 200 19.14 -7.07 24.86
N ASN A 201 18.83 -5.78 24.70
CA ASN A 201 19.79 -4.73 24.28
C ASN A 201 20.53 -5.07 22.97
N LEU A 202 19.86 -5.75 22.04
CA LEU A 202 20.36 -6.03 20.70
C LEU A 202 19.78 -5.02 19.70
N GLU A 203 20.61 -4.58 18.75
CA GLU A 203 20.16 -3.82 17.60
C GLU A 203 19.81 -4.79 16.46
N PRO A 204 18.54 -4.90 16.07
CA PRO A 204 18.15 -5.78 14.98
C PRO A 204 18.66 -5.24 13.64
N ASP A 205 19.17 -6.16 12.83
CA ASP A 205 19.64 -5.98 11.46
C ASP A 205 19.22 -7.18 10.59
N PHE A 206 19.74 -7.26 9.36
CA PHE A 206 19.47 -8.36 8.45
C PHE A 206 19.80 -9.74 9.06
N ASP A 207 20.99 -9.91 9.64
CA ASP A 207 21.44 -11.21 10.17
C ASP A 207 20.61 -11.63 11.38
N PHE A 208 20.24 -10.69 12.23
CA PHE A 208 19.30 -10.93 13.33
C PHE A 208 17.96 -11.47 12.81
N PHE A 209 17.36 -10.84 11.80
CA PHE A 209 16.09 -11.30 11.25
C PHE A 209 16.21 -12.65 10.53
N VAL A 210 17.31 -12.92 9.84
CA VAL A 210 17.59 -14.23 9.24
C VAL A 210 17.60 -15.30 10.32
N ALA A 211 18.38 -15.11 11.39
CA ALA A 211 18.45 -16.07 12.49
C ALA A 211 17.06 -16.35 13.09
N ARG A 212 16.29 -15.30 13.42
CA ARG A 212 14.95 -15.46 14.01
C ARG A 212 13.94 -16.13 13.10
N LEU A 213 14.00 -15.90 11.79
CA LEU A 213 13.13 -16.56 10.82
C LEU A 213 13.54 -18.02 10.59
N SER A 214 14.84 -18.29 10.47
CA SER A 214 15.40 -19.62 10.24
C SER A 214 15.06 -20.61 11.36
N ASP A 215 14.80 -20.15 12.59
CA ASP A 215 14.40 -21.01 13.71
C ASP A 215 13.12 -21.83 13.46
N PHE A 216 12.24 -21.39 12.55
CA PHE A 216 10.91 -22.01 12.38
C PHE A 216 10.27 -21.89 11.00
N ALA A 217 10.81 -21.09 10.08
CA ALA A 217 10.13 -20.78 8.81
C ALA A 217 9.87 -21.99 7.91
N ASP A 218 10.71 -23.03 7.99
CA ASP A 218 10.59 -24.31 7.29
C ASP A 218 9.49 -25.23 7.86
N HIS A 219 9.05 -24.98 9.09
CA HIS A 219 7.97 -25.70 9.75
C HIS A 219 6.57 -25.19 9.34
N ILE A 220 6.50 -24.21 8.43
CA ILE A 220 5.25 -23.60 7.98
C ILE A 220 5.06 -23.90 6.50
N ASP A 221 3.89 -24.46 6.16
CA ASP A 221 3.45 -24.47 4.76
C ASP A 221 2.94 -23.08 4.36
N TRP A 222 3.76 -22.33 3.63
CA TRP A 222 3.43 -21.00 3.13
C TRP A 222 2.54 -21.02 1.88
N SER A 223 2.17 -22.19 1.37
CA SER A 223 1.31 -22.32 0.22
C SER A 223 -0.08 -21.74 0.49
N ASN A 224 -0.85 -21.47 -0.55
CA ASN A 224 -2.22 -21.01 -0.42
C ASN A 224 -3.14 -22.02 0.25
N ASN A 225 -2.75 -23.29 0.31
CA ASN A 225 -3.52 -24.37 0.93
C ASN A 225 -3.00 -24.71 2.33
N GLY A 226 -1.95 -24.01 2.77
CA GLY A 226 -1.35 -24.20 4.08
C GLY A 226 -2.22 -23.66 5.23
N PRO A 227 -1.70 -23.69 6.47
CA PRO A 227 -2.44 -23.30 7.67
C PRO A 227 -2.91 -21.84 7.71
N LEU A 228 -2.39 -20.99 6.83
CA LEU A 228 -2.80 -19.59 6.68
C LEU A 228 -3.99 -19.43 5.71
N HIS A 229 -4.47 -20.52 5.09
CA HIS A 229 -5.64 -20.52 4.23
C HIS A 229 -6.92 -20.11 5.00
N GLY A 230 -7.81 -19.37 4.33
CA GLY A 230 -9.08 -18.95 4.91
C GLY A 230 -9.00 -17.74 5.85
N PHE A 231 -7.80 -17.30 6.25
CA PHE A 231 -7.63 -16.06 7.00
C PHE A 231 -7.88 -14.83 6.13
N GLY A 232 -8.70 -13.91 6.64
CA GLY A 232 -9.04 -12.66 5.98
C GLY A 232 -9.33 -11.53 6.97
N GLY A 233 -9.17 -10.29 6.50
CA GLY A 233 -9.40 -9.10 7.33
C GLY A 233 -8.39 -8.94 8.48
N VAL A 234 -8.72 -8.08 9.43
CA VAL A 234 -7.86 -7.76 10.59
C VAL A 234 -7.76 -8.96 11.54
N SER A 235 -8.88 -9.58 11.88
CA SER A 235 -8.92 -10.74 12.78
C SER A 235 -8.16 -11.94 12.21
N GLY A 236 -8.29 -12.21 10.91
CA GLY A 236 -7.50 -13.25 10.24
C GLY A 236 -6.00 -12.96 10.34
N ALA A 237 -5.59 -11.70 10.24
CA ALA A 237 -4.18 -11.32 10.33
C ALA A 237 -3.61 -11.40 11.75
N ASP A 238 -4.46 -11.27 12.78
CA ASP A 238 -4.07 -11.55 14.17
C ASP A 238 -3.95 -13.06 14.40
N ALA A 239 -4.90 -13.85 13.91
CA ALA A 239 -4.84 -15.33 13.96
C ALA A 239 -3.60 -15.88 13.23
N ALA A 240 -3.28 -15.33 12.06
CA ALA A 240 -2.08 -15.66 11.32
C ALA A 240 -0.80 -15.42 12.14
N LEU A 241 -0.70 -14.26 12.80
CA LEU A 241 0.44 -13.96 13.68
C LEU A 241 0.54 -14.97 14.84
N GLN A 242 -0.57 -15.26 15.51
CA GLN A 242 -0.58 -16.23 16.62
C GLN A 242 -0.13 -17.61 16.17
N LEU A 243 -0.54 -18.04 14.97
CA LEU A 243 -0.08 -19.29 14.39
C LEU A 243 1.44 -19.29 14.17
N LEU A 244 2.00 -18.22 13.60
CA LEU A 244 3.44 -18.10 13.40
C LEU A 244 4.21 -18.18 14.74
N LEU A 245 3.71 -17.49 15.77
CA LEU A 245 4.31 -17.52 17.11
C LEU A 245 4.20 -18.91 17.75
N GLN A 246 3.08 -19.62 17.59
CA GLN A 246 2.90 -20.97 18.11
C GLN A 246 3.85 -21.97 17.45
N VAL A 247 4.02 -21.90 16.12
CA VAL A 247 4.96 -22.76 15.40
C VAL A 247 6.39 -22.48 15.85
N ARG A 248 6.76 -21.20 16.00
CA ARG A 248 8.07 -20.80 16.54
C ARG A 248 8.34 -21.37 17.93
N SER A 249 7.42 -21.17 18.87
CA SER A 249 7.57 -21.70 20.24
C SER A 249 7.70 -23.23 20.26
N SER A 250 6.97 -23.92 19.39
CA SER A 250 7.04 -25.38 19.25
C SER A 250 8.39 -25.84 18.67
N ALA A 251 8.94 -25.12 17.69
CA ALA A 251 10.23 -25.42 17.10
C ALA A 251 11.37 -25.24 18.13
N ILE A 252 11.40 -24.10 18.83
CA ILE A 252 12.40 -23.80 19.86
C ILE A 252 12.36 -24.81 21.02
N GLY A 253 11.16 -25.23 21.44
CA GLY A 253 10.98 -26.22 22.50
C GLY A 253 11.53 -27.61 22.16
N ARG A 254 11.47 -28.03 20.89
CA ARG A 254 12.04 -29.31 20.42
C ARG A 254 13.57 -29.31 20.42
N PHE A 255 14.21 -28.17 20.18
CA PHE A 255 15.68 -28.05 20.28
C PHE A 255 16.18 -28.20 21.72
N HIS A 256 15.39 -27.82 22.72
CA HIS A 256 15.79 -27.97 24.13
C HIS A 256 15.61 -29.40 24.68
N THR A 257 14.78 -30.23 24.04
CA THR A 257 14.53 -31.63 24.46
C THR A 257 15.41 -32.66 23.73
N SER A 258 16.12 -32.27 22.68
CA SER A 258 17.00 -33.15 21.89
C SER A 258 18.46 -33.17 22.36
N TYR A 259 18.80 -32.37 23.38
CA TYR A 259 20.11 -32.31 24.02
C TYR A 259 20.09 -32.67 25.53
N ALA A 260 19.00 -33.27 26.01
CA ALA A 260 18.87 -33.82 27.37
C ALA A 260 18.79 -35.35 27.31
#